data_AF-A0A6G1IJZ4-F1
#
_entry.id   AF-A0A6G1IJZ4-F1
#
_cell.length_a   1.000
_cell.length_b   1.000
_cell.length_c   1.000
_cell.angle_alpha   90.00
_cell.angle_beta   90.00
_cell.angle_gamma   90.00
#
_symmetry.space_group_name_H-M   'P 1'
#
loop_
_entity.id
_entity.type
_entity.pdbx_description
1 polymer ?
#
loop_
_entity_poly.entity_id
_entity_poly.type
_entity_poly.pdbx_seq_one_letter_code
_entity_poly.pdbx_strand_id
1 'polypeptide(L)' 'MLGNNGEYKEYIYMQDNAPIHTSYKTRVWLNAYDIKTLPWPPYSLDCNPIKHL' A
#
# COMPACT_ATOMS: atom_id res chain seq x y z
N MET A 1 -22.90 -2.88 23.64
CA MET A 1 -23.25 -2.86 22.21
C MET A 1 -22.84 -4.20 21.64
N LEU A 2 -23.81 -5.00 21.19
CA LEU A 2 -23.62 -6.36 20.67
C LEU A 2 -23.06 -6.35 19.24
N GLY A 3 -22.29 -7.37 18.88
CA GLY A 3 -22.26 -7.93 17.52
C GLY A 3 -21.19 -7.40 16.56
N ASN A 4 -20.08 -8.12 16.46
CA ASN A 4 -19.68 -8.88 15.26
C ASN A 4 -18.22 -9.32 15.42
N ASN A 5 -17.99 -10.63 15.49
CA ASN A 5 -16.67 -11.24 15.27
C ASN A 5 -16.32 -11.23 13.77
N GLY A 6 -16.52 -10.09 13.11
CA GLY A 6 -16.08 -9.91 11.73
C GLY A 6 -14.59 -9.67 11.78
N GLU A 7 -13.79 -10.66 11.38
CA GLU A 7 -12.38 -10.44 11.06
C GLU A 7 -12.31 -9.32 10.02
N TYR A 8 -11.99 -8.10 10.45
CA TYR A 8 -11.60 -7.04 9.53
C TYR A 8 -10.29 -7.50 8.90
N LYS A 9 -10.34 -7.93 7.63
CA LYS A 9 -9.13 -8.22 6.87
C LYS A 9 -8.29 -6.95 6.84
N GLU A 10 -7.11 -7.03 7.43
CA GLU A 10 -6.11 -5.99 7.31
C GLU A 10 -5.56 -6.00 5.88
N TYR A 11 -5.69 -4.89 5.18
CA TYR A 11 -5.17 -4.73 3.82
C TYR A 11 -3.88 -3.92 3.84
N ILE A 12 -2.91 -4.33 3.03
CA ILE A 12 -1.66 -3.59 2.82
C ILE A 12 -1.65 -3.09 1.37
N TYR A 13 -1.45 -1.79 1.19
CA TYR A 13 -1.39 -1.15 -0.11
C TYR A 13 -0.03 -1.37 -0.78
N MET A 14 -0.03 -1.86 -2.01
CA MET A 14 1.18 -2.09 -2.79
C MET A 14 1.33 -0.99 -3.86
N GLN A 15 2.48 -0.33 -3.89
CA GLN A 15 2.87 0.64 -4.92
C GLN A 15 4.37 0.49 -5.22
N ASP A 16 4.81 0.90 -6.41
CA ASP A 16 6.23 0.94 -6.72
C ASP A 16 6.90 2.23 -6.17
N ASN A 17 8.22 2.31 -6.33
CA ASN A 17 9.00 3.45 -5.82
C ASN A 17 9.12 4.60 -6.84
N ALA A 18 8.17 4.79 -7.76
CA ALA A 18 8.22 5.95 -8.66
C ALA A 18 8.19 7.27 -7.84
N PRO A 19 8.86 8.35 -8.31
CA PRO A 19 8.99 9.59 -7.54
C PRO A 19 7.66 10.21 -7.07
N ILE A 20 6.58 10.00 -7.83
CA ILE A 20 5.23 10.46 -7.46
C ILE A 20 4.68 9.72 -6.24
N HIS A 21 4.99 8.43 -6.08
CA HIS A 21 4.54 7.58 -4.98
C HIS A 21 5.35 7.82 -3.69
N THR A 22 6.64 8.16 -3.85
CA THR A 22 7.53 8.47 -2.73
C THR A 22 7.52 9.95 -2.33
N SER A 23 6.78 10.80 -3.05
CA SER A 23 6.73 12.24 -2.79
C SER A 23 6.16 12.55 -1.39
N TYR A 24 6.58 13.69 -0.81
CA TYR A 24 6.10 14.12 0.50
C TYR A 24 4.57 14.20 0.57
N LYS A 25 3.95 14.80 -0.45
CA LYS A 25 2.49 14.96 -0.50
C LYS A 25 1.77 13.62 -0.47
N THR A 26 2.24 12.65 -1.25
CA THR A 26 1.66 11.30 -1.30
C THR A 26 1.83 10.59 0.04
N ARG A 27 3.01 10.66 0.66
CA ARG A 27 3.27 10.03 1.96
C ARG A 27 2.41 10.62 3.08
N VAL A 28 2.24 11.94 3.11
CA VAL A 28 1.37 12.63 4.09
C VAL A 28 -0.08 12.21 3.91
N TRP A 29 -0.56 12.12 2.67
CA TRP A 29 -1.91 11.65 2.39
C TRP A 29 -2.10 10.21 2.87
N LEU A 30 -1.22 9.28 2.50
CA LEU A 30 -1.30 7.88 2.94
C LEU A 30 -1.33 7.75 4.47
N ASN A 31 -0.50 8.52 5.17
CA ASN A 31 -0.47 8.54 6.62
C ASN A 31 -1.76 9.12 7.24
N ALA A 32 -2.34 10.16 6.62
CA ALA A 32 -3.57 10.78 7.10
C ALA A 32 -4.80 9.85 7.03
N TYR A 33 -4.76 8.83 6.18
CA TYR A 33 -5.83 7.83 6.00
C TYR A 33 -5.47 6.45 6.61
N ASP A 34 -4.39 6.35 7.39
CA ASP A 34 -3.90 5.10 8.00
C ASP A 34 -3.69 3.97 6.97
N ILE A 35 -3.25 4.33 5.75
CA ILE A 35 -2.99 3.38 4.67
C ILE A 35 -1.57 2.85 4.82
N LYS A 36 -1.45 1.57 5.22
CA LYS A 36 -0.17 0.87 5.31
C LYS A 36 0.33 0.51 3.92
N THR A 37 1.58 0.85 3.61
CA THR A 37 2.23 0.51 2.35
C THR A 37 3.19 -0.66 2.51
N LEU A 38 3.19 -1.59 1.54
CA LEU A 38 4.18 -2.65 1.47
C LEU A 38 5.56 -2.07 1.08
N PRO A 39 6.64 -2.38 1.81
CA PRO A 39 7.99 -2.03 1.39
C PRO A 39 8.33 -2.69 0.05
N TRP A 40 8.68 -1.89 -0.97
CA TRP A 40 8.99 -2.39 -2.30
C TRP A 40 10.49 -2.27 -2.60
N PRO A 41 11.17 -3.35 -3.01
CA PRO A 41 12.56 -3.27 -3.45
C PRO A 41 12.69 -2.47 -4.77
N PRO A 42 13.72 -1.61 -4.90
CA PRO A 42 13.94 -0.88 -6.14
C PRO A 42 14.25 -1.84 -7.30
N TYR A 43 13.79 -1.49 -8.51
CA TYR A 43 13.98 -2.26 -9.75
C TYR A 43 13.32 -3.65 -9.81
N SER A 44 12.46 -4.00 -8.84
CA SER A 44 11.71 -5.25 -8.84
C SER A 44 10.40 -5.13 -9.62
N LEU A 45 10.54 -4.94 -10.94
CA LEU A 45 9.43 -4.86 -11.88
C LEU A 45 8.70 -6.21 -12.02
N ASP A 46 9.49 -7.28 -11.95
CA ASP A 46 9.10 -8.69 -11.96
C ASP A 46 8.22 -9.07 -10.77
N CYS A 47 8.42 -8.40 -9.63
CA CYS A 47 7.63 -8.65 -8.43
C CYS A 47 6.23 -8.03 -8.51
N ASN A 48 5.94 -7.14 -9.47
CA ASN A 48 4.68 -6.41 -9.51
C ASN A 48 3.59 -7.25 -10.22
N PRO A 49 2.57 -7.77 -9.51
CA PRO A 49 1.51 -8.58 -10.11
C PRO A 49 0.70 -7.83 -11.17
N ILE A 50 0.72 -6.49 -11.22
CA ILE A 50 0.05 -5.73 -12.29
C ILE A 50 0.83 -5.74 -13.62
N LYS A 51 2.12 -6.13 -13.60
CA LYS A 51 2.98 -6.15 -14.78
C LYS A 51 3.22 -7.56 -15.34
N HIS A 52 2.66 -8.58 -14.69
CA HIS A 52 2.67 -9.95 -15.17
C HIS A 52 1.29 -10.25 -15.79
N LEU A 53 1.22 -10.24 -17.12
CA LEU A 53 0.10 -10.70 -17.94
C LEU A 53 0.37 -12.12 -18.41
#